data_AF-A0A2E5TZT4-F1
#
_entry.id   AF-A0A2E5TZT4-F1
#
_cell.length_a   1.000
_cell.length_b   1.000
_cell.length_c   1.000
_cell.angle_alpha   90.00
_cell.angle_beta   90.00
_cell.angle_gamma   90.00
#
_symmetry.space_group_name_H-M   'P 1'
#
loop_
_entity.id
_entity.type
_entity.pdbx_description
1 polymer ?
#
loop_
_entity_poly.entity_id
_entity_poly.type
_entity_poly.pdbx_seq_one_letter_code
_entity_poly.pdbx_strand_id
1 'polypeptide(L)'
;MMNNLIKYRNADKEFWYEELEDWVPKRIYDCHVHMINNDLIDESSIHKNRFPNTPLKAIKDWYKLVLPKREVNSLILGKPMFGTDVNAHNKYIHQEIKDNNLLRAHRLTTPLDSLSDIEKDIKDHGFQGLKVYRYFSSSGDINE
;
A
#
# COMPACT_ATOMS: atom_id res chain seq x y z
N MET A 1 -2.38 -21.39 -9.63
CA MET A 1 -2.99 -20.67 -10.77
C MET A 1 -2.84 -19.18 -10.50
N MET A 2 -2.32 -18.39 -11.45
CA MET A 2 -2.29 -16.93 -11.33
C MET A 2 -3.74 -16.44 -11.25
N ASN A 3 -4.15 -16.01 -10.06
CA ASN A 3 -5.48 -15.44 -9.84
C ASN A 3 -5.72 -14.32 -10.86
N ASN A 4 -6.92 -14.28 -11.43
CA ASN A 4 -7.46 -13.25 -12.32
C ASN A 4 -7.52 -11.88 -11.62
N LEU A 5 -6.40 -11.34 -11.14
CA LEU A 5 -6.37 -10.08 -10.42
C LEU A 5 -6.50 -8.89 -11.37
N ILE A 6 -6.01 -9.04 -12.60
CA ILE A 6 -6.10 -8.02 -13.65
C ILE A 6 -6.20 -8.71 -15.01
N LYS A 7 -7.09 -8.23 -15.89
CA LYS A 7 -7.15 -8.69 -17.28
C LYS A 7 -6.06 -7.99 -18.09
N TYR A 8 -4.93 -8.66 -18.27
CA TYR A 8 -3.83 -8.17 -19.11
C TYR A 8 -4.07 -8.57 -20.56
N ARG A 9 -4.45 -7.60 -21.42
CA ARG A 9 -4.85 -7.87 -22.80
C ARG A 9 -3.61 -7.97 -23.70
N ASN A 10 -3.77 -8.59 -24.87
CA ASN A 10 -2.69 -8.67 -25.87
C ASN A 10 -2.18 -7.28 -26.26
N ALA A 11 -3.07 -6.31 -26.48
CA ALA A 11 -2.69 -4.94 -26.79
C ALA A 11 -1.86 -4.26 -25.68
N ASP A 12 -2.13 -4.56 -24.40
CA ASP A 12 -1.34 -4.02 -23.28
C ASP A 12 0.08 -4.60 -23.29
N LYS A 13 0.18 -5.89 -23.60
CA LYS A 13 1.46 -6.61 -23.72
C LYS A 13 2.27 -6.13 -24.93
N GLU A 14 1.64 -5.96 -26.09
CA GLU A 14 2.28 -5.46 -27.31
C GLU A 14 2.82 -4.05 -27.09
N PHE A 15 1.99 -3.14 -26.57
CA PHE A 15 2.42 -1.78 -26.25
C PHE A 15 3.60 -1.75 -25.28
N TRP A 16 3.61 -2.62 -24.25
CA TRP A 16 4.75 -2.71 -23.35
C TRP A 16 6.05 -3.05 -24.09
N TYR A 17 6.03 -4.06 -24.97
CA TYR A 17 7.25 -4.50 -25.65
C TYR A 17 7.71 -3.55 -26.76
N GLU A 18 6.77 -2.91 -27.45
CA GLU A 18 7.08 -2.00 -28.55
C GLU A 18 7.54 -0.63 -28.04
N GLU A 19 6.90 -0.10 -26.99
CA GLU A 19 7.09 1.30 -26.58
C GLU A 19 7.84 1.45 -25.25
N LEU A 20 7.68 0.51 -24.31
CA LEU A 20 8.11 0.71 -22.92
C LEU A 20 9.29 -0.15 -22.47
N GLU A 21 9.54 -1.31 -23.10
CA GLU A 21 10.53 -2.29 -22.64
C GLU A 21 11.97 -1.74 -22.64
N ASP A 22 12.31 -0.87 -23.58
CA ASP A 22 13.64 -0.27 -23.66
C ASP A 22 13.69 1.13 -23.02
N TRP A 23 12.55 1.81 -22.92
CA TRP A 23 12.45 3.15 -22.34
C TRP A 23 12.37 3.14 -20.80
N VAL A 24 11.58 2.23 -20.22
CA VAL A 24 11.37 2.19 -18.76
C VAL A 24 12.59 1.59 -18.07
N PRO A 25 13.17 2.27 -17.05
CA PRO A 25 14.31 1.78 -16.29
C PRO A 25 14.11 0.37 -15.71
N LYS A 26 15.19 -0.41 -15.61
CA LYS A 26 15.15 -1.77 -15.04
C LYS A 26 14.90 -1.79 -13.53
N ARG A 27 15.18 -0.68 -12.83
CA ARG A 27 14.87 -0.50 -11.40
C ARG A 27 13.83 0.60 -11.24
N ILE A 28 12.74 0.29 -10.56
CA ILE A 28 11.64 1.20 -10.31
C ILE A 28 11.39 1.26 -8.81
N TYR A 29 11.10 2.47 -8.34
CA TYR A 29 10.61 2.68 -6.99
C TYR A 29 9.20 3.26 -7.07
N ASP A 30 8.20 2.46 -6.73
CA ASP A 30 6.80 2.89 -6.70
C ASP A 30 6.52 3.62 -5.40
N CYS A 31 6.39 4.95 -5.50
CA CYS A 31 6.21 5.81 -4.34
C CYS A 31 4.78 5.78 -3.75
N HIS A 32 3.84 5.00 -4.29
CA HIS A 32 2.45 5.03 -3.84
C HIS A 32 1.74 3.68 -3.97
N VAL A 33 1.81 2.86 -2.93
CA VAL A 33 1.15 1.56 -2.89
C VAL A 33 0.30 1.41 -1.64
N HIS A 34 -0.85 0.76 -1.77
CA HIS A 34 -1.70 0.39 -0.64
C HIS A 34 -1.83 -1.12 -0.50
N MET A 35 -1.62 -1.60 0.73
CA MET A 35 -1.95 -2.96 1.12
C MET A 35 -3.31 -3.00 1.79
N ILE A 36 -4.05 -4.09 1.57
CA ILE A 36 -5.43 -4.24 2.05
C ILE A 36 -5.57 -5.60 2.72
N ASN A 37 -6.01 -5.57 3.98
CA ASN A 37 -6.44 -6.73 4.73
C ASN A 37 -7.84 -6.46 5.28
N ASN A 38 -8.85 -7.10 4.67
CA ASN A 38 -10.26 -6.93 5.04
C ASN A 38 -10.60 -7.51 6.42
N ASP A 39 -9.77 -8.38 6.99
CA ASP A 39 -9.98 -8.91 8.34
C ASP A 39 -9.75 -7.83 9.41
N LEU A 40 -9.03 -6.76 9.05
CA LEU A 40 -8.77 -5.61 9.93
C LEU A 40 -9.84 -4.52 9.81
N ILE A 41 -10.85 -4.71 8.97
CA ILE A 41 -11.94 -3.77 8.76
C ILE A 41 -13.18 -4.32 9.44
N ASP A 42 -13.80 -3.49 10.27
CA ASP A 42 -15.06 -3.78 10.95
C ASP A 42 -16.15 -4.22 9.96
N GLU A 43 -16.93 -5.24 10.33
CA GLU A 43 -17.99 -5.82 9.49
C GLU A 43 -19.10 -4.82 9.14
N SER A 44 -19.36 -3.83 10.00
CA SER A 44 -20.37 -2.79 9.75
C SER A 44 -19.87 -1.65 8.86
N SER A 45 -18.57 -1.62 8.53
CA SER A 45 -17.99 -0.57 7.71
C SER A 45 -18.43 -0.65 6.25
N ILE A 46 -18.76 0.50 5.67
CA ILE A 46 -18.97 0.66 4.21
C ILE A 46 -17.75 0.26 3.35
N HIS A 47 -16.59 0.11 3.97
CA HIS A 47 -15.35 -0.29 3.29
C HIS A 47 -15.05 -1.78 3.41
N LYS A 48 -15.80 -2.54 4.22
CA LYS A 48 -15.63 -3.99 4.31
C LYS A 48 -15.82 -4.63 2.94
N ASN A 49 -14.82 -5.40 2.50
CA ASN A 49 -14.80 -6.10 1.21
C ASN A 49 -15.04 -5.21 -0.02
N ARG A 50 -14.95 -3.88 0.10
CA ARG A 50 -15.08 -2.96 -1.04
C ARG A 50 -13.94 -3.14 -2.04
N PHE A 51 -12.78 -3.56 -1.55
CA PHE A 51 -11.60 -3.90 -2.34
C PHE A 51 -11.11 -5.29 -1.94
N PRO A 52 -10.55 -6.08 -2.87
CA PRO A 52 -10.01 -7.39 -2.55
C PRO A 52 -8.79 -7.27 -1.62
N ASN A 53 -8.54 -8.35 -0.87
CA ASN A 53 -7.30 -8.50 -0.11
C ASN A 53 -6.10 -8.35 -1.04
N THR A 54 -5.19 -7.45 -0.66
CA THR A 54 -4.03 -7.06 -1.46
C THR A 54 -2.80 -7.10 -0.56
N PRO A 55 -2.30 -8.31 -0.23
CA PRO A 55 -1.03 -8.47 0.49
C PRO A 55 0.16 -8.09 -0.40
N LEU A 56 1.35 -7.94 0.18
CA LEU A 56 2.57 -7.58 -0.56
C LEU A 56 2.83 -8.55 -1.72
N LYS A 57 2.53 -9.84 -1.53
CA LYS A 57 2.65 -10.85 -2.58
C LYS A 57 1.80 -10.51 -3.82
N ALA A 58 0.55 -10.07 -3.63
CA ALA A 58 -0.33 -9.73 -4.74
C ALA A 58 0.21 -8.54 -5.54
N ILE A 59 0.72 -7.51 -4.84
CA ILE A 59 1.38 -6.36 -5.45
C ILE A 59 2.61 -6.79 -6.27
N LYS A 60 3.47 -7.64 -5.71
CA LYS A 60 4.65 -8.17 -6.42
C LYS A 60 4.25 -8.99 -7.66
N ASP A 61 3.17 -9.74 -7.58
CA ASP A 61 2.66 -10.50 -8.73
C ASP A 61 2.10 -9.56 -9.82
N TRP A 62 1.50 -8.42 -9.45
CA TRP A 62 1.12 -7.37 -10.40
C TRP A 62 2.34 -6.75 -11.09
N TYR A 63 3.38 -6.38 -10.35
CA TYR A 63 4.59 -5.83 -10.94
C TYR A 63 5.24 -6.80 -11.93
N LYS A 64 5.30 -8.09 -11.62
CA LYS A 64 5.82 -9.09 -12.56
C LYS A 64 5.00 -9.19 -13.84
N LEU A 65 3.70 -8.95 -13.76
CA LEU A 65 2.79 -8.99 -14.90
C LEU A 65 2.88 -7.72 -15.76
N VAL A 66 2.81 -6.55 -15.13
CA VAL A 66 2.69 -5.25 -15.82
C VAL A 66 4.04 -4.58 -16.10
N LEU A 67 5.08 -4.93 -15.36
CA LEU A 67 6.44 -4.40 -15.47
C LEU A 67 7.44 -5.57 -15.58
N PRO A 68 7.30 -6.46 -16.58
CA PRO A 68 8.14 -7.65 -16.66
C PRO A 68 9.62 -7.27 -16.75
N LYS A 69 10.47 -8.11 -16.13
CA LYS A 69 11.94 -7.93 -16.05
C LYS A 69 12.37 -6.65 -15.32
N ARG A 70 11.51 -6.02 -14.51
CA ARG A 70 11.88 -4.92 -13.62
C ARG A 70 12.05 -5.42 -12.20
N GLU A 71 13.03 -4.84 -11.53
CA GLU A 71 13.09 -4.85 -10.08
C GLU A 71 12.24 -3.67 -9.58
N VAL A 72 11.13 -3.99 -8.92
CA VAL A 72 10.22 -2.98 -8.37
C VAL A 72 10.19 -3.10 -6.85
N ASN A 73 10.57 -2.01 -6.19
CA ASN A 73 10.39 -1.82 -4.75
C ASN A 73 9.42 -0.65 -4.53
N SER A 74 8.89 -0.51 -3.32
CA SER A 74 7.76 0.38 -3.08
C SER A 74 7.82 1.09 -1.74
N LEU A 75 7.23 2.28 -1.72
CA LEU A 75 6.73 2.92 -0.51
C LEU A 75 5.28 2.47 -0.27
N ILE A 76 5.07 1.72 0.82
CA ILE A 76 3.75 1.31 1.27
C ILE A 76 3.13 2.44 2.11
N LEU A 77 1.96 2.90 1.70
CA LEU A 77 1.19 3.90 2.39
C LEU A 77 0.01 3.20 3.07
N GLY A 78 -0.24 3.52 4.34
CA GLY A 78 -1.49 3.14 5.00
C GLY A 78 -2.70 3.62 4.20
N LYS A 79 -3.79 2.84 4.14
CA LYS A 79 -5.00 3.18 3.35
C LYS A 79 -6.14 3.66 4.26
N PRO A 80 -6.86 4.76 3.94
CA PRO A 80 -7.89 5.33 4.81
C PRO A 80 -9.24 4.63 4.60
N MET A 81 -9.39 3.43 5.16
CA MET A 81 -10.68 2.72 5.13
C MET A 81 -11.36 2.84 6.49
N PHE A 82 -12.55 3.45 6.55
CA PHE A 82 -13.41 3.45 7.74
C PHE A 82 -13.52 2.06 8.38
N GLY A 83 -13.58 2.02 9.71
CA GLY A 83 -13.63 0.78 10.48
C GLY A 83 -12.34 -0.04 10.49
N THR A 84 -11.24 0.46 9.89
CA THR A 84 -9.93 -0.20 10.00
C THR A 84 -9.38 -0.03 11.41
N ASP A 85 -8.97 -1.13 12.02
CA ASP A 85 -8.06 -1.09 13.18
C ASP A 85 -6.69 -0.57 12.71
N VAL A 86 -6.42 0.71 12.98
CA VAL A 86 -5.20 1.41 12.55
C VAL A 86 -3.95 0.76 13.12
N ASN A 87 -3.98 0.32 14.38
CA ASN A 87 -2.84 -0.29 15.05
C ASN A 87 -2.53 -1.67 14.45
N ALA A 88 -3.57 -2.49 14.27
CA ALA A 88 -3.41 -3.78 13.62
C ALA A 88 -2.95 -3.62 12.16
N HIS A 89 -3.42 -2.59 11.46
CA HIS A 89 -3.01 -2.29 10.08
C HIS A 89 -1.54 -1.89 9.97
N ASN A 90 -1.06 -0.99 10.84
CA ASN A 90 0.36 -0.61 10.87
C ASN A 90 1.24 -1.83 11.23
N LYS A 91 0.83 -2.64 12.20
CA LYS A 91 1.54 -3.89 12.54
C LYS A 91 1.57 -4.87 11.37
N TYR A 92 0.47 -5.01 10.63
CA TYR A 92 0.39 -5.85 9.45
C TYR A 92 1.37 -5.39 8.35
N ILE A 93 1.42 -4.08 8.05
CA ILE A 93 2.38 -3.52 7.09
C ILE A 93 3.81 -3.84 7.52
N HIS A 94 4.16 -3.57 8.79
CA HIS A 94 5.49 -3.87 9.31
C HIS A 94 5.85 -5.35 9.12
N GLN A 95 4.94 -6.27 9.47
CA GLN A 95 5.17 -7.71 9.35
C GLN A 95 5.43 -8.16 7.91
N GLU A 96 4.76 -7.54 6.94
CA GLU A 96 4.90 -7.90 5.51
C GLU A 96 6.22 -7.39 4.90
N ILE A 97 6.79 -6.30 5.41
CA ILE A 97 7.95 -5.65 4.78
C ILE A 97 9.25 -5.76 5.58
N LYS A 98 9.21 -6.16 6.86
CA LYS A 98 10.39 -6.14 7.78
C LYS A 98 11.63 -6.86 7.25
N ASP A 99 11.45 -7.88 6.42
CA ASP A 99 12.56 -8.70 5.88
C ASP A 99 13.13 -8.15 4.56
N ASN A 100 12.67 -6.98 4.10
CA ASN A 100 13.14 -6.33 2.88
C ASN A 100 13.49 -4.85 3.12
N ASN A 101 14.80 -4.57 3.16
CA ASN A 101 15.35 -3.25 3.39
C ASN A 101 15.26 -2.27 2.20
N LEU A 102 14.66 -2.67 1.07
CA LEU A 102 14.33 -1.80 -0.06
C LEU A 102 12.87 -1.37 -0.05
N LEU A 103 12.01 -2.03 0.75
CA LEU A 103 10.65 -1.56 1.00
C LEU A 103 10.65 -0.52 2.11
N ARG A 104 9.79 0.48 1.97
CA ARG A 104 9.57 1.52 2.98
C ARG A 104 8.09 1.58 3.31
N ALA A 105 7.76 2.13 4.47
CA ALA A 105 6.38 2.40 4.80
C ALA A 105 6.20 3.74 5.49
N HIS A 106 5.05 4.36 5.21
CA HIS A 106 4.53 5.45 6.03
C HIS A 106 3.36 4.96 6.87
N ARG A 107 3.39 5.30 8.16
CA ARG A 107 2.41 4.91 9.17
C ARG A 107 1.05 5.51 8.86
N LEU A 108 -0.01 4.70 8.81
CA LEU A 108 -1.38 5.24 8.81
C LEU A 108 -1.59 6.00 10.12
N THR A 109 -1.86 7.30 10.02
CA THR A 109 -1.90 8.18 11.18
C THR A 109 -3.21 8.96 11.23
N THR A 110 -3.79 9.04 12.42
CA THR A 110 -5.04 9.71 12.75
C THR A 110 -4.80 10.75 13.85
N PRO A 111 -5.69 11.74 14.03
CA PRO A 111 -5.58 12.71 15.13
C PRO A 111 -5.68 12.10 16.54
N LEU A 112 -6.13 10.84 16.67
CA LEU A 112 -6.23 10.15 17.95
C LEU A 112 -4.93 9.43 18.36
N ASP A 113 -3.94 9.36 17.47
CA ASP A 113 -2.67 8.72 17.77
C ASP A 113 -1.86 9.50 18.80
N SER A 114 -1.28 8.78 19.77
CA SER A 114 -0.34 9.39 20.72
C SER A 114 1.03 9.59 20.09
N LEU A 115 1.75 10.63 20.52
CA LEU A 115 3.13 10.86 20.08
C LEU A 115 4.05 9.68 20.45
N SER A 116 3.83 9.04 21.59
CA SER A 116 4.59 7.88 22.03
C SER A 116 4.39 6.66 21.12
N ASP A 117 3.18 6.42 20.63
CA ASP A 117 2.92 5.31 19.70
C ASP A 117 3.59 5.55 18.35
N ILE A 118 3.52 6.80 17.86
CA ILE A 118 4.20 7.20 16.62
C ILE A 118 5.72 7.02 16.76
N GLU A 119 6.31 7.50 17.86
CA GLU A 119 7.75 7.38 18.10
C GLU A 119 8.19 5.92 18.17
N LYS A 120 7.42 5.08 18.88
CA LYS A 120 7.67 3.65 18.98
C LYS A 120 7.61 2.98 17.61
N ASP A 121 6.59 3.26 16.81
CA ASP A 121 6.46 2.68 15.46
C ASP A 121 7.63 3.10 14.55
N ILE A 122 8.09 4.35 14.63
CA ILE A 122 9.26 4.79 13.86
C ILE A 122 10.53 4.05 14.30
N LYS A 123 10.78 3.95 15.61
CA LYS A 123 12.00 3.34 16.16
C LYS A 123 12.04 1.82 16.03
N ASP A 124 10.93 1.16 16.33
CA ASP A 124 10.87 -0.29 16.48
C ASP A 124 10.37 -0.98 15.20
N HIS A 125 9.46 -0.34 14.46
CA HIS A 125 8.87 -0.91 13.24
C HIS A 125 9.44 -0.33 11.95
N GLY A 126 10.27 0.72 12.04
CA GLY A 126 11.01 1.28 10.93
C GLY A 126 10.14 2.03 9.92
N PHE A 127 9.11 2.74 10.36
CA PHE A 127 8.37 3.66 9.47
C PHE A 127 9.21 4.91 9.17
N GLN A 128 9.25 5.36 7.90
CA GLN A 128 10.03 6.54 7.48
C GLN A 128 9.22 7.83 7.44
N GLY A 129 7.92 7.75 7.67
CA GLY A 129 7.05 8.90 7.63
C GLY A 129 5.63 8.57 8.07
N LEU A 130 4.80 9.59 8.03
CA LEU A 130 3.39 9.51 8.37
C LEU A 130 2.56 9.63 7.09
N LYS A 131 1.46 8.90 7.03
CA LYS A 131 0.42 9.06 6.03
C LYS A 131 -0.87 9.46 6.73
N VAL A 132 -1.12 10.77 6.70
CA VAL A 132 -2.33 11.38 7.25
C VAL A 132 -3.40 11.51 6.18
N TYR A 133 -4.66 11.41 6.59
CA TYR A 133 -5.80 11.55 5.71
C TYR A 133 -6.85 12.47 6.31
N ARG A 134 -7.39 13.36 5.47
CA ARG A 134 -8.51 14.22 5.82
C ARG A 134 -9.74 13.43 6.30
N TYR A 135 -9.87 12.17 5.86
CA TYR A 135 -10.89 11.23 6.36
C TYR A 135 -10.93 11.08 7.89
N PHE A 136 -9.80 11.28 8.57
CA PHE A 136 -9.72 11.20 10.03
C PHE A 136 -9.71 12.57 10.70
N SER A 137 -9.82 13.67 9.94
CA SER A 137 -9.86 15.02 10.51
C SER A 137 -11.14 15.23 11.33
N SER A 138 -10.99 15.67 12.57
CA SER A 138 -12.10 16.01 13.45
C SER A 138 -12.69 17.41 13.18
N SER A 139 -11.94 18.28 12.51
CA SER A 139 -12.32 19.69 12.28
C SER A 139 -12.80 20.02 10.87
N GLY A 140 -12.87 19.02 9.97
CA GLY A 140 -13.17 19.29 8.56
C GLY A 140 -12.08 20.11 7.85
N ASP A 141 -12.44 20.76 6.74
CA ASP A 141 -11.65 21.80 6.08
C ASP A 141 -12.28 23.14 6.39
N ILE A 142 -11.47 24.16 6.64
CA ILE A 142 -11.95 25.48 7.04
C ILE A 142 -12.56 26.22 5.82
N ASN A 143 -12.30 25.74 4.60
CA ASN A 143 -12.72 26.34 3.34
C ASN A 143 -13.77 25.51 2.56
N GLU A 144 -14.35 24.48 3.18
CA GLU A 144 -15.57 23.78 2.73
C GLU A 144 -16.66 23.93 3.79
#